data_AF-A0ABC9ZI62-F1
#
_entry.id   AF-A0ABC9ZI62-F1
#
_cell.length_a   1.000
_cell.length_b   1.000
_cell.length_c   1.000
_cell.angle_alpha   90.00
_cell.angle_beta   90.00
_cell.angle_gamma   90.00
#
_symmetry.space_group_name_H-M   'P 1'
#
loop_
_entity.id
_entity.type
_entity.pdbx_description
1 polymer ?
#
loop_
_entity_poly.entity_id
_entity_poly.type
_entity_poly.pdbx_seq_one_letter_code
_entity_poly.pdbx_strand_id
1 'polypeptide(L)'
;MDNSCRTYLGGRSGIHGTASVRSDASLRVNFSGIPFQNENGPVNYRVTYLAEDYSLTIIGDPDRLSGFVLSRTPLPNARAMGHRKVHRD
;
A
#
# COMPACT_ATOMS: atom_id res chain seq x y z
N MET A 1 0.82 6.59 9.25
CA MET A 1 1.54 5.59 8.44
C MET A 1 3.00 5.99 8.38
N ASP A 2 3.92 5.09 8.72
CA ASP A 2 5.36 5.29 8.56
C ASP A 2 5.90 4.23 7.59
N ASN A 3 6.52 4.65 6.50
CA ASN A 3 7.25 3.75 5.60
C ASN A 3 8.72 4.11 5.68
N SER A 4 9.56 3.17 6.08
CA SER A 4 10.99 3.41 6.22
C SER A 4 11.83 2.22 5.79
N CYS A 5 13.04 2.51 5.31
CA CYS A 5 14.04 1.53 4.93
C CYS A 5 15.43 2.00 5.37
N ARG A 6 16.38 1.06 5.38
CA ARG A 6 17.80 1.38 5.52
C ARG A 6 18.40 1.54 4.13
N THR A 7 19.14 2.63 3.93
CA THR A 7 19.93 2.83 2.71
C THR A 7 21.16 1.95 2.74
N TYR A 8 21.81 1.79 1.59
CA TYR A 8 23.03 0.98 1.47
C TYR A 8 24.14 1.42 2.44
N LEU A 9 24.25 2.72 2.71
CA LEU A 9 25.22 3.29 3.66
C LEU A 9 24.73 3.27 5.13
N GLY A 10 23.64 2.58 5.43
CA GLY A 10 23.12 2.40 6.79
C GLY A 10 22.23 3.55 7.30
N GLY A 11 22.04 4.62 6.53
CA GLY A 11 21.13 5.70 6.85
C GLY A 11 19.66 5.26 6.83
N ARG A 12 18.78 5.98 7.52
CA ARG A 12 17.33 5.72 7.48
C ARG A 12 16.68 6.64 6.45
N SER A 13 16.02 6.05 5.46
CA SER A 13 15.10 6.77 4.57
C SER A 13 13.68 6.46 5.00
N GLY A 14 12.80 7.44 5.02
CA GLY A 14 11.42 7.20 5.36
C GLY A 14 10.51 8.37 5.02
N ILE A 15 9.21 8.07 5.01
CA ILE A 15 8.15 9.03 4.75
C ILE A 15 7.00 8.77 5.69
N HIS A 16 6.46 9.86 6.24
CA HIS A 16 5.27 9.84 7.09
C HIS A 16 4.06 10.25 6.27
N GLY A 17 2.92 9.61 6.55
CA GLY A 17 1.68 9.92 5.87
C GLY A 17 0.43 9.56 6.65
N THR A 18 -0.69 10.06 6.16
CA THR A 18 -2.04 9.79 6.64
C THR A 18 -2.80 9.02 5.59
N ALA A 19 -3.69 8.13 6.03
CA ALA A 19 -4.62 7.43 5.17
C ALA A 19 -6.01 7.60 5.77
N SER A 20 -6.92 8.22 5.03
CA SER A 20 -8.29 8.48 5.47
C SER A 20 -9.26 7.69 4.61
N VAL A 21 -10.19 6.98 5.26
CA VAL A 21 -11.29 6.31 4.57
C VAL A 21 -12.21 7.37 3.95
N ARG A 22 -12.64 7.14 2.72
CA ARG A 22 -13.63 7.96 2.02
C ARG A 22 -14.94 7.20 1.82
N SER A 23 -14.84 5.91 1.52
CA SER A 23 -15.94 4.94 1.43
C SER A 23 -15.36 3.53 1.43
N ASP A 24 -16.20 2.49 1.51
CA ASP A 24 -15.87 1.06 1.37
C ASP A 24 -14.38 0.72 1.57
N ALA A 25 -13.70 0.42 0.46
CA ALA A 25 -12.29 0.09 0.37
C ALA A 25 -11.45 1.25 -0.20
N SER A 26 -12.01 2.47 -0.21
CA SER A 26 -11.46 3.65 -0.89
C SER A 26 -10.79 4.59 0.10
N LEU A 27 -9.54 4.95 -0.21
CA LEU A 27 -8.66 5.70 0.66
C LEU A 27 -8.17 6.96 -0.03
N ARG A 28 -8.04 8.02 0.77
CA ARG A 28 -7.18 9.16 0.45
C ARG A 28 -5.93 9.07 1.30
N VAL A 29 -4.80 8.83 0.65
CA VAL A 29 -3.47 8.83 1.29
C VAL A 29 -2.76 10.13 0.97
N ASN A 30 -2.13 10.74 1.98
CA ASN A 30 -1.26 11.90 1.81
C ASN A 30 0.06 11.66 2.55
N PHE A 31 1.13 12.25 2.03
CA PHE A 31 2.46 12.18 2.65
C PHE A 31 2.93 13.56 3.13
N SER A 32 3.35 13.65 4.38
CA SER A 32 3.84 14.89 4.97
C SER A 32 5.14 15.32 4.28
N GLY A 33 5.25 16.62 3.96
CA GLY A 33 6.47 17.20 3.37
C GLY A 33 6.63 17.03 1.85
N ILE A 34 5.68 16.39 1.16
CA ILE A 34 5.66 16.31 -0.31
C ILE A 34 4.72 17.39 -0.86
N PRO A 35 5.20 18.28 -1.74
CA PRO A 35 4.42 19.43 -2.23
C PRO A 35 3.26 19.00 -3.13
N PHE A 36 2.30 19.92 -3.29
CA PHE A 36 1.14 19.80 -4.19
C PHE A 36 0.14 18.69 -3.84
N GLN A 37 0.13 18.21 -2.60
CA GLN A 37 -0.91 17.30 -2.12
C GLN A 37 -2.12 18.07 -1.59
N ASN A 38 -3.32 17.52 -1.83
CA ASN A 38 -4.58 18.02 -1.29
C ASN A 38 -5.23 16.93 -0.45
N GLU A 39 -5.31 17.13 0.87
CA GLU A 39 -5.90 16.14 1.78
C GLU A 39 -7.38 15.88 1.51
N ASN A 40 -8.08 16.87 0.97
CA ASN A 40 -9.49 16.79 0.56
C ASN A 40 -9.65 16.44 -0.93
N GLY A 41 -8.55 16.06 -1.60
CA GLY A 41 -8.57 15.63 -2.99
C GLY A 41 -9.28 14.28 -3.19
N PRO A 42 -9.38 13.83 -4.46
CA PRO A 42 -10.05 12.58 -4.79
C PRO A 42 -9.34 11.37 -4.17
N VAL A 43 -10.07 10.26 -4.08
CA VAL A 43 -9.53 8.93 -3.74
C VAL A 43 -8.32 8.64 -4.65
N ASN A 44 -7.26 8.10 -4.06
CA ASN A 44 -6.04 7.73 -4.80
C ASN A 44 -5.59 6.28 -4.53
N TYR A 45 -6.27 5.57 -3.63
CA TYR A 45 -6.03 4.15 -3.40
C TYR A 45 -7.33 3.40 -3.15
N ARG A 46 -7.40 2.16 -3.62
CA ARG A 46 -8.49 1.23 -3.34
C ARG A 46 -7.93 -0.14 -2.96
N VAL A 47 -8.39 -0.69 -1.85
CA VAL A 47 -8.11 -2.08 -1.48
C VAL A 47 -8.95 -2.98 -2.38
N THR A 48 -8.28 -3.81 -3.19
CA THR A 48 -8.93 -4.71 -4.15
C THR A 48 -8.91 -6.16 -3.68
N TYR A 49 -8.03 -6.48 -2.73
CA TYR A 49 -7.98 -7.78 -2.08
C TYR A 49 -7.44 -7.63 -0.66
N LEU A 50 -8.04 -8.38 0.27
CA LEU A 50 -7.59 -8.51 1.64
C LEU A 50 -7.76 -9.98 2.03
N ALA A 51 -6.65 -10.63 2.41
CA ALA A 51 -6.71 -11.98 2.95
C ALA A 51 -7.48 -11.96 4.29
N GLU A 52 -8.24 -13.01 4.59
CA GLU A 52 -9.06 -13.09 5.82
C GLU A 52 -8.24 -12.93 7.10
N ASP A 53 -7.01 -13.44 7.09
CA ASP A 53 -6.04 -13.34 8.19
C ASP A 53 -5.24 -12.02 8.19
N TYR A 54 -5.55 -11.09 7.28
CA TYR A 54 -4.85 -9.81 7.09
C TYR A 54 -3.34 -9.95 6.81
N SER A 55 -2.86 -11.13 6.41
CA SER A 55 -1.45 -11.38 6.12
C SER A 55 -0.98 -10.63 4.86
N LEU A 56 -1.89 -10.45 3.90
CA LEU A 56 -1.64 -9.87 2.60
C LEU A 56 -2.80 -8.98 2.14
N THR A 57 -2.47 -7.87 1.49
CA THR A 57 -3.45 -7.01 0.81
C THR A 57 -2.91 -6.50 -0.52
N ILE A 58 -3.81 -6.35 -1.50
CA ILE A 58 -3.52 -5.71 -2.78
C ILE A 58 -4.26 -4.38 -2.82
N ILE A 59 -3.52 -3.32 -3.14
CA ILE A 59 -4.01 -1.95 -3.22
C ILE A 59 -3.69 -1.43 -4.62
N GLY A 60 -4.68 -0.93 -5.34
CA GLY A 60 -4.49 -0.25 -6.62
C GLY A 60 -4.83 1.22 -6.55
N ASP A 61 -4.42 2.00 -7.54
CA ASP A 61 -5.08 3.29 -7.81
C ASP A 61 -6.50 3.07 -8.38
N PRO A 62 -7.39 4.08 -8.35
CA PRO A 62 -8.77 3.93 -8.81
C PRO A 62 -8.94 3.46 -10.26
N ASP A 63 -8.01 3.82 -11.13
CA ASP A 63 -8.00 3.48 -12.57
C ASP A 63 -7.27 2.15 -12.84
N ARG A 64 -6.71 1.53 -11.79
CA ARG A 64 -6.01 0.23 -11.82
C ARG A 64 -4.75 0.22 -12.69
N LEU A 65 -4.11 1.37 -12.88
CA LEU A 65 -2.89 1.49 -13.69
C LEU A 65 -1.62 1.13 -12.90
N SER A 66 -1.69 1.16 -11.57
CA SER A 66 -0.61 1.00 -10.63
C SER A 66 -1.13 0.46 -9.29
N GLY A 67 -0.23 -0.08 -8.48
CA GLY A 67 -0.59 -0.62 -7.18
C GLY A 67 0.58 -1.22 -6.42
N PHE A 68 0.25 -1.68 -5.21
CA PHE A 68 1.16 -2.32 -4.27
C PHE A 68 0.55 -3.61 -3.76
N VAL A 69 1.43 -4.56 -3.42
CA VAL A 69 1.07 -5.67 -2.54
C VAL A 69 1.77 -5.47 -1.22
N LEU A 70 1.00 -5.44 -0.14
CA LEU A 70 1.53 -5.29 1.22
C LEU A 70 1.43 -6.62 1.96
N SER A 71 2.44 -6.91 2.76
CA SER A 71 2.51 -8.09 3.60
C SER A 71 2.90 -7.70 5.01
N ARG A 72 2.36 -8.42 6.01
CA ARG A 72 2.74 -8.25 7.42
C ARG A 72 4.17 -8.74 7.70
N THR A 73 4.66 -9.65 6.87
CA THR A 73 6.03 -10.18 6.95
C THR A 73 6.79 -9.89 5.66
N PRO A 74 8.14 -9.75 5.72
CA PRO A 74 8.95 -9.61 4.52
C PRO A 74 8.71 -10.76 3.55
N LEU A 75 8.42 -10.44 2.29
CA LEU A 75 8.19 -11.45 1.27
C LEU A 75 9.53 -11.99 0.78
N PRO A 76 9.72 -13.32 0.74
CA PRO A 76 11.03 -13.90 0.44
C PRO A 76 11.49 -13.70 -1.01
N ASN A 77 10.60 -13.30 -1.94
CA ASN A 77 10.89 -12.73 -3.26
C ASN A 77 9.59 -12.42 -4.02
N ALA A 78 9.67 -11.56 -5.05
CA ALA A 78 8.53 -11.22 -5.89
C ALA A 78 7.93 -12.43 -6.65
N ARG A 79 8.72 -13.48 -6.92
CA ARG A 79 8.23 -14.70 -7.58
C ARG A 79 7.22 -15.47 -6.74
N ALA A 80 7.40 -15.49 -5.42
CA ALA A 80 6.47 -16.15 -4.50
C ALA A 80 5.05 -15.52 -4.52
N MET A 81 4.90 -14.30 -5.01
CA MET A 81 3.62 -13.57 -5.09
C MET A 81 2.75 -14.01 -6.27
N GLY A 82 3.34 -14.62 -7.31
CA GLY A 82 2.60 -15.14 -8.47
C GLY A 82 2.06 -16.57 -8.30
N HIS A 83 2.55 -17.31 -7.30
CA HIS A 83 2.22 -18.74 -7.09
C HIS A 83 1.26 -18.99 -5.93
N ARG A 84 0.94 -17.98 -5.12
CA ARG A 84 -0.13 -18.09 -4.12
C ARG A 84 -1.44 -17.97 -4.88
N LYS A 85 -1.90 -19.08 -5.48
CA LYS A 85 -3.25 -19.18 -6.03
C LYS A 85 -4.18 -18.64 -4.96
N VAL A 86 -4.92 -17.58 -5.30
CA VAL A 86 -6.12 -17.20 -4.57
C VAL A 86 -7.02 -18.42 -4.68
N HIS A 87 -7.04 -19.24 -3.62
CA HIS A 87 -7.94 -20.37 -3.52
C HIS A 87 -9.34 -19.76 -3.43
N ARG A 88 -10.08 -19.81 -4.54
CA ARG A 88 -11.53 -19.68 -4.49
C ARG A 88 -12.06 -21.06 -4.12
N ASP A 89 -12.66 -21.14 -2.95
CA ASP A 89 -13.76 -22.07 -2.71
C ASP A 89 -15.06 -21.51 -3.30
#